data_AF-A0A0Q4LLG2-F1
#
_entry.id   AF-A0A0Q4LLG2-F1
#
_cell.length_a   1.000
_cell.length_b   1.000
_cell.length_c   1.000
_cell.angle_alpha   90.00
_cell.angle_beta   90.00
_cell.angle_gamma   90.00
#
_symmetry.space_group_name_H-M   'P 1'
#
loop_
_entity.id
_entity.type
_entity.pdbx_description
1 polymer ?
#
loop_
_entity_poly.entity_id
_entity_poly.type
_entity_poly.pdbx_seq_one_letter_code
_entity_poly.pdbx_strand_id
1 'polypeptide(L)'
;MIWASMEWNRYAKAKEKIRYQKEVCDTITTVNETLQLKIFGFKEKELKKVHFYLQQGKLLKKDTIMKVDFNPKYAAQDVLLPFKYFDKKDRVIVKVSDRYFVLSGIRYYASYNYGMFGPVGSCDCGMGNFEFINGKKDNSAMLTKEQGLLNDPLPTK
;
A
#
# COMPACT_ATOMS: atom_id res chain seq x y z
N MET A 1 -23.89 15.94 -31.94
CA MET A 1 -23.50 14.52 -32.18
C MET A 1 -22.23 14.12 -31.43
N ILE A 2 -21.15 14.91 -31.47
CA ILE A 2 -19.87 14.55 -30.81
C ILE A 2 -20.03 14.40 -29.29
N TRP A 3 -20.74 15.32 -28.63
CA TRP A 3 -21.00 15.28 -27.18
C TRP A 3 -21.74 14.02 -26.70
N ALA A 4 -22.81 13.62 -27.40
CA ALA A 4 -23.58 12.41 -27.05
C ALA A 4 -22.74 11.12 -27.19
N SER A 5 -21.88 11.05 -28.21
CA SER A 5 -20.96 9.92 -28.40
C SER A 5 -19.91 9.85 -27.27
N MET A 6 -19.36 11.00 -26.86
CA MET A 6 -18.41 11.07 -25.76
C MET A 6 -19.02 10.66 -24.41
N GLU A 7 -20.24 11.12 -24.10
CA GLU A 7 -20.96 10.74 -22.88
C GLU A 7 -21.28 9.24 -22.85
N TRP A 8 -21.74 8.68 -23.98
CA TRP A 8 -22.04 7.25 -24.08
C TRP A 8 -20.80 6.39 -23.91
N ASN A 9 -19.67 6.78 -24.50
CA ASN A 9 -18.39 6.10 -24.33
C ASN A 9 -17.94 6.12 -22.86
N ARG A 10 -18.03 7.28 -22.19
CA ARG A 10 -17.71 7.39 -20.75
C ARG A 10 -18.58 6.49 -19.90
N TYR A 11 -19.87 6.42 -20.18
CA TYR A 11 -20.80 5.55 -19.48
C TYR A 11 -20.48 4.05 -19.68
N ALA A 12 -20.23 3.64 -20.92
CA ALA A 12 -19.85 2.26 -21.24
C ALA A 12 -18.55 1.86 -20.52
N LYS A 13 -17.54 2.74 -20.56
CA LYS A 13 -16.26 2.52 -19.87
C LYS A 13 -16.39 2.49 -18.34
N ALA A 14 -17.28 3.29 -17.76
CA ALA A 14 -17.57 3.21 -16.32
C ALA A 14 -18.17 1.85 -15.92
N LYS A 15 -19.08 1.30 -16.73
CA LYS A 15 -19.61 -0.06 -16.52
C LYS A 15 -18.54 -1.13 -16.68
N GLU A 16 -17.73 -1.01 -17.73
CA GLU A 16 -16.61 -1.92 -17.99
C GLU A 16 -15.62 -1.93 -16.82
N LYS A 17 -15.29 -0.76 -16.26
CA LYS A 17 -14.45 -0.61 -15.06
C LYS A 17 -15.02 -1.37 -13.86
N ILE A 18 -16.32 -1.21 -13.57
CA ILE A 18 -16.97 -1.88 -12.44
C ILE A 18 -16.96 -3.40 -12.62
N ARG A 19 -17.19 -3.87 -13.85
CA ARG A 19 -17.10 -5.30 -14.17
C ARG A 19 -15.67 -5.80 -14.00
N TYR A 20 -14.69 -5.12 -14.59
CA TYR A 20 -13.27 -5.47 -14.54
C TYR A 20 -12.72 -5.48 -13.10
N GLN A 21 -13.16 -4.55 -12.26
CA GLN A 21 -12.84 -4.55 -10.83
C GLN A 21 -13.23 -5.88 -10.18
N LYS A 22 -14.46 -6.35 -10.41
CA LYS A 22 -15.00 -7.57 -9.79
C LYS A 22 -14.41 -8.84 -10.37
N GLU A 23 -14.29 -8.89 -11.69
CA GLU A 23 -13.91 -10.12 -12.42
C GLU A 23 -12.39 -10.32 -12.48
N VAL A 24 -11.60 -9.25 -12.37
CA VAL A 24 -10.14 -9.32 -12.47
C VAL A 24 -9.48 -8.82 -11.19
N CYS A 25 -9.60 -7.52 -10.87
CA CYS A 25 -8.78 -6.94 -9.80
C CYS A 25 -9.09 -7.51 -8.40
N ASP A 26 -10.36 -7.76 -8.08
CA ASP A 26 -10.77 -8.33 -6.80
C ASP A 26 -10.31 -9.78 -6.62
N THR A 27 -10.08 -10.50 -7.74
CA THR A 27 -9.61 -11.90 -7.75
C THR A 27 -8.11 -12.03 -7.44
N ILE A 28 -7.33 -10.97 -7.57
CA ILE A 28 -5.90 -10.97 -7.24
C ILE A 28 -5.76 -11.15 -5.73
N THR A 29 -5.18 -12.27 -5.28
CA THR A 29 -4.98 -12.56 -3.85
C THR A 29 -3.56 -12.31 -3.38
N THR A 30 -2.60 -12.32 -4.30
CA THR A 30 -1.17 -12.31 -3.99
C THR A 30 -0.55 -11.00 -4.45
N VAL A 31 0.19 -10.37 -3.55
CA VAL A 31 1.04 -9.23 -3.86
C VAL A 31 2.35 -9.75 -4.43
N ASN A 32 2.73 -9.26 -5.60
CA ASN A 32 3.96 -9.62 -6.32
C ASN A 32 4.80 -8.39 -6.72
N GLU A 33 4.44 -7.21 -6.23
CA GLU A 33 5.08 -5.93 -6.53
C GLU A 33 5.90 -5.43 -5.35
N THR A 34 6.90 -4.58 -5.61
CA THR A 34 7.68 -3.94 -4.55
C THR A 34 6.94 -2.70 -4.06
N LEU A 35 6.60 -2.67 -2.77
CA LEU A 35 5.96 -1.52 -2.14
C LEU A 35 6.99 -0.58 -1.53
N GLN A 36 6.79 0.72 -1.73
CA GLN A 36 7.56 1.77 -1.11
C GLN A 36 6.72 2.46 -0.03
N LEU A 37 7.30 2.62 1.15
CA LEU A 37 6.72 3.33 2.29
C LEU A 37 7.55 4.58 2.55
N LYS A 38 6.90 5.61 3.08
CA LYS A 38 7.53 6.85 3.53
C LYS A 38 7.49 6.90 5.04
N ILE A 39 8.61 7.17 5.69
CA ILE A 39 8.68 7.29 7.15
C ILE A 39 9.03 8.73 7.51
N PHE A 40 8.23 9.36 8.36
CA PHE A 40 8.32 10.79 8.67
C PHE A 40 8.37 11.06 10.17
N GLY A 41 9.14 12.08 10.56
CA GLY A 41 9.24 12.56 11.94
C GLY A 41 10.23 11.79 12.82
N PHE A 42 11.05 10.91 12.25
CA PHE A 42 12.10 10.18 12.95
C PHE A 42 13.48 10.76 12.67
N LYS A 43 14.36 10.73 13.67
CA LYS A 43 15.76 11.17 13.56
C LYS A 43 16.60 10.07 12.89
N GLU A 44 17.73 10.44 12.30
CA GLU A 44 18.67 9.51 11.67
C GLU A 44 19.00 8.30 12.56
N LYS A 45 19.33 8.54 13.83
CA LYS A 45 19.66 7.48 14.80
C LYS A 45 18.50 6.48 15.01
N GLU A 46 17.26 6.92 14.87
CA GLU A 46 16.05 6.12 15.03
C GLU A 46 15.73 5.31 13.76
N LEU A 47 16.15 5.79 12.59
CA LEU A 47 15.89 5.16 11.29
C LEU A 47 17.00 4.22 10.81
N LYS A 48 18.13 4.14 11.51
CA LYS A 48 19.25 3.25 11.14
C LYS A 48 18.83 1.81 10.84
N LYS A 49 17.81 1.32 11.54
CA LYS A 49 17.22 -0.01 11.34
C LYS A 49 15.70 0.10 11.40
N VAL A 50 15.04 -0.49 10.41
CA VAL A 50 13.60 -0.66 10.39
C VAL A 50 13.32 -2.16 10.33
N HIS A 51 12.53 -2.66 11.27
CA HIS A 51 12.13 -4.06 11.27
C HIS A 51 10.80 -4.20 10.56
N PHE A 52 10.69 -5.24 9.76
CA PHE A 52 9.50 -5.61 9.02
C PHE A 52 9.09 -7.01 9.43
N TYR A 53 7.82 -7.15 9.73
CA TYR A 53 7.20 -8.39 10.15
C TYR A 53 6.03 -8.67 9.22
N LEU A 54 5.97 -9.87 8.66
CA LEU A 54 4.81 -10.33 7.89
C LEU A 54 3.99 -11.26 8.76
N GLN A 55 2.75 -10.88 9.06
CA GLN A 55 1.84 -11.65 9.90
C GLN A 55 0.69 -12.20 9.06
N GLN A 56 0.49 -13.52 9.17
CA GLN A 56 -0.62 -14.24 8.55
C GLN A 56 -1.56 -14.74 9.65
N GLY A 57 -2.74 -14.12 9.76
CA GLY A 57 -3.68 -14.41 10.86
C GLY A 57 -3.06 -14.07 12.22
N LYS A 58 -2.86 -15.10 13.07
CA LYS A 58 -2.22 -14.96 14.39
C LYS A 58 -0.73 -15.28 14.40
N LEU A 59 -0.16 -15.71 13.27
CA LEU A 59 1.20 -16.22 13.20
C LEU A 59 2.14 -15.22 12.52
N LEU A 60 3.32 -15.04 13.09
CA LEU A 60 4.41 -14.32 12.46
C LEU A 60 5.10 -15.25 11.44
N LYS A 61 5.07 -14.88 10.16
CA LYS A 61 5.57 -15.71 9.06
C LYS A 61 6.98 -15.35 8.63
N LYS A 62 7.30 -14.05 8.60
CA LYS A 62 8.62 -13.53 8.23
C LYS A 62 9.01 -12.35 9.11
N ASP A 63 10.30 -12.22 9.35
CA ASP A 63 10.95 -11.09 10.03
C ASP A 63 12.16 -10.68 9.18
N THR A 64 12.32 -9.39 8.92
CA THR A 64 13.46 -8.85 8.20
C THR A 64 13.82 -7.46 8.72
N ILE A 65 15.12 -7.18 8.83
CA ILE A 65 15.63 -5.87 9.23
C ILE A 65 16.26 -5.21 8.01
N MET A 66 15.82 -4.00 7.72
CA MET A 66 16.37 -3.17 6.65
C MET A 66 17.18 -2.02 7.25
N LYS A 67 18.32 -1.72 6.63
CA LYS A 67 19.00 -0.45 6.84
C LYS A 67 18.36 0.60 5.96
N VAL A 68 18.17 1.81 6.49
CA VAL A 68 17.62 2.94 5.75
C VAL A 68 18.74 3.96 5.56
N ASP A 69 18.95 4.36 4.30
CA ASP A 69 19.88 5.41 3.95
C ASP A 69 19.22 6.77 4.21
N PHE A 70 19.47 7.31 5.40
CA PHE A 70 18.88 8.57 5.82
C PHE A 70 19.42 9.74 4.98
N ASN A 71 18.51 10.49 4.37
CA ASN A 71 18.83 11.70 3.63
C ASN A 71 18.28 12.94 4.36
N PRO A 72 19.14 13.78 4.97
CA PRO A 72 18.71 14.95 5.74
C PRO A 72 18.00 16.02 4.89
N LYS A 73 18.09 15.97 3.56
CA LYS A 73 17.40 16.91 2.66
C LYS A 73 15.89 16.66 2.62
N TYR A 74 15.44 15.46 2.95
CA TYR A 74 14.05 15.07 2.88
C TYR A 74 13.49 14.83 4.28
N ALA A 75 12.29 15.36 4.54
CA ALA A 75 11.65 15.16 5.84
C ALA A 75 11.02 13.76 5.99
N ALA A 76 10.65 13.15 4.86
CA ALA A 76 10.20 11.77 4.78
C ALA A 76 11.28 10.91 4.10
N GLN A 77 11.56 9.74 4.68
CA GLN A 77 12.53 8.79 4.17
C GLN A 77 11.82 7.65 3.46
N ASP A 78 12.28 7.32 2.26
CA ASP A 78 11.74 6.23 1.47
C ASP A 78 12.32 4.89 1.94
N VAL A 79 11.45 3.91 2.17
CA VAL A 79 11.85 2.56 2.59
C VAL A 79 11.08 1.54 1.77
N LEU A 80 11.81 0.59 1.17
CA LEU A 80 11.20 -0.49 0.42
C LEU A 80 10.77 -1.62 1.36
N LEU A 81 9.57 -2.14 1.14
CA LEU A 81 9.08 -3.32 1.81
C LEU A 81 9.91 -4.54 1.36
N PRO A 82 10.50 -5.33 2.27
CA PRO A 82 11.37 -6.44 1.89
C PRO A 82 10.62 -7.70 1.42
N PHE A 83 9.29 -7.70 1.46
CA PHE A 83 8.46 -8.85 1.10
C PHE A 83 7.97 -8.75 -0.35
N LYS A 84 8.57 -9.54 -1.25
CA LYS A 84 8.20 -9.58 -2.68
C LYS A 84 6.93 -10.37 -2.97
N TYR A 85 6.59 -11.35 -2.13
CA TYR A 85 5.46 -12.26 -2.32
C TYR A 85 4.76 -12.54 -0.98
N PHE A 86 3.50 -12.12 -0.88
CA PHE A 86 2.64 -12.33 0.28
C PHE A 86 1.15 -12.21 -0.08
N ASP A 87 0.25 -12.69 0.79
CA ASP A 87 -1.20 -12.59 0.55
C ASP A 87 -1.68 -11.17 0.87
N LYS A 88 -2.57 -10.59 0.07
CA LYS A 88 -3.10 -9.23 0.29
C LYS A 88 -3.83 -9.06 1.63
N LYS A 89 -4.27 -10.16 2.24
CA LYS A 89 -4.91 -10.21 3.56
C LYS A 89 -3.90 -10.30 4.72
N ASP A 90 -2.63 -10.60 4.42
CA ASP A 90 -1.58 -10.56 5.43
C ASP A 90 -1.40 -9.12 5.94
N ARG A 91 -0.92 -9.02 7.18
CA ARG A 91 -0.56 -7.73 7.78
C ARG A 91 0.93 -7.55 7.72
N VAL A 92 1.37 -6.32 7.44
CA VAL A 92 2.76 -5.93 7.59
C VAL A 92 2.87 -5.11 8.84
N ILE A 93 3.71 -5.53 9.79
CA ILE A 93 4.05 -4.72 10.95
C ILE A 93 5.43 -4.12 10.71
N VAL A 94 5.51 -2.80 10.80
CA VAL A 94 6.76 -2.04 10.68
C VAL A 94 7.13 -1.54 12.06
N LYS A 95 8.36 -1.78 12.50
CA LYS A 95 8.90 -1.22 13.73
C LYS A 95 10.06 -0.29 13.41
N VAL A 96 9.94 0.94 13.90
CA VAL A 96 10.95 1.99 13.80
C VAL A 96 11.24 2.47 15.21
N SER A 97 12.45 2.28 15.71
CA SER A 97 12.79 2.56 17.12
C SER A 97 11.82 1.85 18.09
N ASP A 98 11.08 2.62 18.88
CA ASP A 98 10.08 2.24 19.89
C ASP A 98 8.64 2.25 19.35
N ARG A 99 8.46 2.47 18.04
CA ARG A 99 7.15 2.65 17.41
C ARG A 99 6.80 1.52 16.47
N TYR A 100 5.56 1.06 16.56
CA TYR A 100 4.99 0.03 15.69
C TYR A 100 3.88 0.59 14.79
N PHE A 101 3.81 0.06 13.57
CA PHE A 101 2.80 0.39 12.57
C PHE A 101 2.24 -0.91 11.99
N VAL A 102 0.94 -1.15 12.14
CA VAL A 102 0.25 -2.31 11.58
C VAL A 102 -0.44 -1.89 10.28
N LEU A 103 0.12 -2.32 9.16
CA LEU A 103 -0.36 -2.01 7.80
C LEU A 103 -1.22 -3.16 7.29
N SER A 104 -2.37 -2.85 6.71
CA SER A 104 -3.27 -3.87 6.15
C SER A 104 -4.21 -3.31 5.08
N GLY A 105 -4.92 -4.20 4.39
CA GLY A 105 -5.94 -3.83 3.41
C GLY A 105 -5.36 -3.44 2.06
N ILE A 106 -4.41 -4.20 1.52
CA ILE A 106 -3.98 -3.98 0.13
C ILE A 106 -5.13 -4.32 -0.81
N ARG A 107 -5.37 -3.43 -1.78
CA ARG A 107 -6.39 -3.63 -2.82
C ARG A 107 -5.84 -3.27 -4.18
N TYR A 108 -6.42 -3.92 -5.19
CA TYR A 108 -6.17 -3.63 -6.60
C TYR A 108 -7.35 -2.85 -7.14
N TYR A 109 -7.07 -1.81 -7.92
CA TYR A 109 -8.08 -0.94 -8.48
C TYR A 109 -8.05 -1.03 -10.00
N ALA A 110 -9.20 -1.31 -10.58
CA ALA A 110 -9.42 -1.14 -12.01
C ALA A 110 -9.27 0.34 -12.34
N SER A 111 -8.50 0.66 -13.37
CA SER A 111 -8.29 2.03 -13.83
C SER A 111 -8.13 2.06 -15.35
N TYR A 112 -8.48 3.22 -15.92
CA TYR A 112 -8.16 3.52 -17.31
C TYR A 112 -7.15 4.65 -17.31
N ASN A 113 -6.26 4.63 -18.30
CA ASN A 113 -5.56 5.83 -18.69
C ASN A 113 -6.55 6.82 -19.29
N TYR A 114 -6.43 8.10 -18.97
CA TYR A 114 -7.30 9.15 -19.50
C TYR A 114 -6.52 10.10 -20.41
N GLY A 115 -7.03 10.31 -21.61
CA GLY A 115 -6.60 11.37 -22.52
C GLY A 115 -7.60 12.52 -22.57
N MET A 116 -7.32 13.50 -23.45
CA MET A 116 -8.14 14.71 -23.61
C MET A 116 -9.62 14.43 -23.92
N PHE A 117 -9.94 13.27 -24.49
CA PHE A 117 -11.30 12.87 -24.86
C PHE A 117 -11.87 11.69 -24.04
N GLY A 118 -11.24 11.35 -22.90
CA GLY A 118 -11.71 10.29 -22.00
C GLY A 118 -10.78 9.07 -21.92
N PRO A 119 -11.28 7.91 -21.46
CA PRO A 119 -10.49 6.69 -21.31
C PRO A 119 -9.81 6.27 -22.62
N VAL A 120 -8.51 5.98 -22.55
CA VAL A 120 -7.69 5.51 -23.67
C VAL A 120 -7.12 4.14 -23.32
N GLY A 121 -7.27 3.18 -24.23
CA GLY A 121 -6.73 1.82 -24.07
C GLY A 121 -7.59 0.86 -23.25
N SER A 122 -6.96 -0.22 -22.79
CA SER A 122 -7.54 -1.25 -21.94
C SER A 122 -7.77 -0.75 -20.51
N CYS A 123 -8.65 -1.44 -19.78
CA CYS A 123 -8.70 -1.31 -18.33
C CYS A 123 -7.56 -2.13 -17.74
N ASP A 124 -6.82 -1.54 -16.81
CA ASP A 124 -5.72 -2.20 -16.12
C ASP A 124 -6.01 -2.28 -14.61
N CYS A 125 -5.39 -3.24 -13.92
CA CYS A 125 -5.41 -3.31 -12.46
C CYS A 125 -4.12 -2.72 -11.89
N GLY A 126 -4.24 -1.65 -11.10
CA GLY A 126 -3.12 -1.10 -10.33
C GLY A 126 -3.22 -1.48 -8.86
N MET A 127 -2.11 -1.85 -8.24
CA MET A 127 -2.05 -2.01 -6.78
C MET A 127 -2.16 -0.65 -6.08
N GLY A 128 -3.07 -0.55 -5.11
CA GLY A 128 -3.13 0.59 -4.20
C GLY A 128 -2.18 0.44 -3.01
N ASN A 129 -2.03 1.52 -2.25
CA ASN A 129 -1.36 1.47 -0.95
C ASN A 129 -2.15 0.60 0.06
N PHE A 130 -1.55 0.35 1.22
CA PHE A 130 -2.30 -0.13 2.37
C PHE A 130 -3.46 0.83 2.68
N GLU A 131 -4.68 0.30 2.82
CA GLU A 131 -5.84 1.12 3.17
C GLU A 131 -5.87 1.50 4.66
N PHE A 132 -5.16 0.77 5.51
CA PHE A 132 -5.21 0.94 6.96
C PHE A 132 -3.82 0.97 7.60
N ILE A 133 -3.64 1.91 8.52
CA ILE A 133 -2.51 2.00 9.44
C ILE A 133 -3.06 1.94 10.86
N ASN A 134 -2.59 0.99 11.67
CA ASN A 134 -3.04 0.77 13.04
C ASN A 134 -4.59 0.63 13.15
N GLY A 135 -5.20 -0.01 12.14
CA GLY A 135 -6.64 -0.22 12.04
C GLY A 135 -7.46 1.01 11.65
N LYS A 136 -6.84 2.18 11.47
CA LYS A 136 -7.50 3.40 11.00
C LYS A 136 -7.31 3.53 9.50
N LYS A 137 -8.35 3.98 8.79
CA LYS A 137 -8.28 4.20 7.35
C LYS A 137 -7.27 5.30 7.05
N ASP A 138 -6.20 4.93 6.36
CA ASP A 138 -5.12 5.80 5.95
C ASP A 138 -4.57 5.23 4.65
N ASN A 139 -5.02 5.80 3.53
CA ASN A 139 -4.62 5.39 2.18
C ASN A 139 -3.25 5.97 1.79
N SER A 140 -2.58 6.66 2.72
CA SER A 140 -1.24 7.17 2.50
C SER A 140 -0.23 6.03 2.69
N ALA A 141 0.82 6.03 1.86
CA ALA A 141 1.98 5.19 2.10
C ALA A 141 2.92 5.82 3.16
N MET A 142 2.42 6.67 4.05
CA MET A 142 3.24 7.52 4.93
C MET A 142 3.04 7.16 6.41
N LEU A 143 4.11 6.71 7.05
CA LEU A 143 4.18 6.37 8.46
C LEU A 143 4.72 7.56 9.24
N THR A 144 3.86 8.27 9.96
CA THR A 144 4.29 9.38 10.82
C THR A 144 4.58 8.89 12.23
N LYS A 145 5.63 9.41 12.87
CA LYS A 145 6.01 9.03 14.24
C LYS A 145 4.86 9.14 15.24
N GLU A 146 4.01 10.15 15.09
CA GLU A 146 2.85 10.43 15.96
C GLU A 146 1.77 9.34 15.89
N GLN A 147 1.60 8.70 14.73
CA GLN A 147 0.65 7.60 14.57
C GLN A 147 1.16 6.27 15.14
N GLY A 148 2.47 6.17 15.45
CA GLY A 148 3.12 4.94 15.86
C GLY A 148 2.68 4.44 17.24
N LEU A 149 2.31 3.17 17.33
CA LEU A 149 1.95 2.50 18.58
C LEU A 149 3.17 2.29 19.45
N LEU A 150 3.03 2.54 20.75
CA LEU A 150 4.04 2.21 21.77
C LEU A 150 3.91 0.78 22.29
N ASN A 151 2.68 0.25 22.29
CA ASN A 151 2.42 -1.12 22.73
C ASN A 151 2.83 -2.09 21.61
N ASP A 152 3.46 -3.20 21.99
CA ASP A 152 3.90 -4.22 21.04
C ASP A 152 2.67 -4.97 20.46
N PRO A 153 2.42 -4.87 19.14
CA PRO A 153 1.31 -5.56 18.49
C PRO A 153 1.68 -6.98 18.02
N LEU A 154 2.93 -7.43 18.22
CA LEU A 154 3.36 -8.75 17.78
C LEU A 154 2.65 -9.83 18.61
N PRO A 155 2.27 -10.96 17.98
CA PRO A 155 1.67 -12.07 18.71
C PRO A 155 2.66 -12.59 19.77
N THR A 156 2.15 -12.88 20.97
CA THR A 156 2.91 -13.61 21.99
C THR A 156 3.28 -14.98 21.45
N LYS A 157 4.54 -15.38 21.67
CA LYS A 157 5.06 -16.70 21.29
C LYS A 157 4.32 -17.82 22.01
#